data_AF-A0A931QF37-F1
#
_entry.id   AF-A0A931QF37-F1
#
_cell.length_a   1.000
_cell.length_b   1.000
_cell.length_c   1.000
_cell.angle_alpha   90.00
_cell.angle_beta   90.00
_cell.angle_gamma   90.00
#
_symmetry.space_group_name_H-M   'P 1'
#
loop_
_entity.id
_entity.type
_entity.pdbx_description
1 polymer ?
#
loop_
_entity_poly.entity_id
_entity_poly.type
_entity_poly.pdbx_seq_one_letter_code
_entity_poly.pdbx_strand_id
1 'polypeptide(L)' 'MRILYNARIHTLDPKRPLASALVIDRERILASGGDELLREFDNAEKQDMRGLVILPGLTD' A
#
# COMPACT_ATOMS: atom_id res chain seq x y z
N MET A 1 -2.17 -12.48 -2.99
CA MET A 1 -2.29 -11.03 -3.25
C MET A 1 -3.20 -10.37 -2.23
N ARG A 2 -2.73 -9.29 -1.62
CA ARG A 2 -3.43 -8.50 -0.60
C ARG A 2 -3.31 -7.02 -0.92
N ILE A 3 -4.35 -6.24 -0.64
CA ILE A 3 -4.32 -4.78 -0.71
C ILE A 3 -4.57 -4.20 0.67
N LEU A 4 -3.58 -3.48 1.19
CA LEU A 4 -3.72 -2.66 2.39
C LEU A 4 -4.25 -1.30 1.93
N TYR A 5 -5.37 -0.82 2.47
CA TYR A 5 -5.98 0.44 2.05
C TYR A 5 -6.44 1.27 3.25
N ASN A 6 -6.81 2.53 3.02
CA ASN A 6 -7.15 3.48 4.08
C ASN A 6 -6.00 3.59 5.09
N ALA A 7 -4.78 3.81 4.60
CA ALA A 7 -3.57 4.00 5.42
C ALA A 7 -2.90 5.33 5.08
N ARG A 8 -1.98 5.78 5.93
CA ARG A 8 -0.99 6.80 5.59
C ARG A 8 0.34 6.12 5.35
N ILE A 9 0.67 5.84 4.09
CA ILE A 9 1.83 5.02 3.72
C ILE A 9 2.96 5.93 3.28
N HIS A 10 4.08 5.90 4.01
CA HIS A 10 5.32 6.53 3.57
C HIS A 10 6.06 5.56 2.64
N THR A 11 6.44 6.04 1.46
CA THR A 11 7.21 5.24 0.50
C THR A 11 8.63 5.79 0.36
N LEU A 12 9.52 4.98 -0.22
CA LEU A 12 10.87 5.40 -0.62
C LEU A 12 10.92 5.93 -2.07
N ASP A 13 9.78 6.04 -2.76
CA ASP A 13 9.71 6.63 -4.10
C ASP A 13 9.64 8.17 -3.98
N PRO A 14 10.66 8.92 -4.42
CA PRO A 14 10.65 10.39 -4.34
C PRO A 14 9.56 11.04 -5.19
N LYS A 15 9.03 10.35 -6.22
CA LYS A 15 7.91 10.85 -7.03
C LYS A 15 6.56 10.61 -6.36
N ARG A 16 6.50 9.68 -5.41
CA ARG A 16 5.28 9.29 -4.68
C ARG A 16 5.61 9.03 -3.20
N PRO A 17 6.01 10.07 -2.43
CA PRO A 17 6.45 9.89 -1.04
C PRO A 17 5.32 9.43 -0.11
N LEU A 18 4.06 9.65 -0.50
CA LEU A 18 2.87 9.23 0.22
C LEU A 18 1.94 8.41 -0.67
N ALA A 19 1.31 7.41 -0.08
CA ALA A 19 0.26 6.58 -0.67
C ALA A 19 -0.84 6.29 0.38
N SER A 20 -2.02 5.88 -0.08
CA SER A 20 -3.12 5.42 0.79
C SER A 20 -3.50 3.96 0.58
N ALA A 21 -2.95 3.31 -0.46
CA ALA A 21 -3.11 1.89 -0.74
C ALA A 21 -1.78 1.24 -1.18
N LEU A 22 -1.58 -0.03 -0.82
CA LEU A 22 -0.41 -0.84 -1.13
C LEU A 22 -0.83 -2.26 -1.49
N VAL A 23 -0.41 -2.74 -2.66
CA VAL A 23 -0.67 -4.10 -3.14
C VAL A 23 0.57 -4.95 -2.91
N ILE A 24 0.37 -6.09 -2.26
CA ILE A 24 1.41 -7.05 -1.92
C ILE A 24 1.06 -8.41 -2.54
N ASP A 25 2.02 -9.02 -3.24
CA ASP A 25 1.92 -10.41 -3.64
C ASP A 25 3.27 -11.11 -3.49
N ARG A 26 3.24 -12.34 -2.93
CA ARG A 26 4.43 -13.17 -2.73
C ARG A 26 5.63 -12.39 -2.17
N GLU A 27 5.40 -11.69 -1.06
CA GLU A 27 6.41 -10.90 -0.33
C GLU A 27 6.98 -9.69 -1.08
N ARG A 28 6.35 -9.28 -2.19
CA ARG A 28 6.75 -8.10 -2.97
C ARG A 28 5.63 -7.08 -3.01
N ILE A 29 6.02 -5.80 -2.97
CA ILE A 29 5.13 -4.69 -3.31
C ILE A 29 4.96 -4.69 -4.82
N LEU A 30 3.73 -4.88 -5.30
CA LEU A 30 3.39 -4.80 -6.73
C LEU A 30 3.03 -3.38 -7.14
N ALA A 31 2.32 -2.65 -6.28
CA ALA A 31 1.88 -1.29 -6.53
C ALA A 31 1.70 -0.51 -5.22
N SER A 32 1.94 0.80 -5.26
CA SER A 32 1.61 1.76 -4.21
C SER A 32 0.88 2.94 -4.84
N GLY A 33 -0.19 3.44 -4.22
CA GLY A 33 -1.06 4.43 -4.83
C GLY A 33 -2.22 4.81 -3.93
N GLY A 34 -3.36 5.13 -4.52
CA GLY A 34 -4.60 5.44 -3.82
C GLY A 34 -5.74 4.47 -4.14
N ASP A 35 -6.97 4.95 -3.97
CA ASP A 35 -8.19 4.16 -4.12
C ASP A 35 -8.40 3.61 -5.54
N GLU A 36 -7.68 4.11 -6.55
CA GLU A 36 -7.64 3.52 -7.88
C GLU A 36 -7.22 2.04 -7.84
N LEU A 37 -6.34 1.66 -6.92
CA LEU A 37 -5.85 0.29 -6.78
C LEU A 37 -6.94 -0.66 -6.27
N LEU A 38 -7.96 -0.17 -5.55
CA LEU A 38 -9.09 -1.00 -5.10
C LEU A 38 -9.96 -1.50 -6.26
N ARG A 39 -9.95 -0.78 -7.39
CA ARG A 39 -10.64 -1.15 -8.62
C ARG A 39 -9.75 -1.99 -9.53
N GLU A 40 -8.47 -1.62 -9.64
CA GLU A 40 -7.49 -2.36 -10.45
C GLU A 40 -7.19 -3.76 -9.90
N PHE A 41 -7.21 -3.92 -8.57
CA PHE A 41 -6.96 -5.18 -7.87
C PHE A 41 -8.20 -5.65 -7.09
N ASP A 42 -9.35 -5.70 -7.77
CA ASP A 42 -10.65 -6.07 -7.18
C ASP A 42 -10.65 -7.46 -6.50
N ASN A 43 -9.89 -8.39 -7.04
CA ASN A 43 -9.74 -9.77 -6.59
C ASN A 43 -8.72 -9.95 -5.44
N ALA A 44 -8.01 -8.89 -5.03
CA ALA A 44 -7.09 -8.96 -3.90
C ALA A 44 -7.83 -9.05 -2.56
N GLU A 45 -7.25 -9.75 -1.58
CA GLU A 45 -7.76 -9.69 -0.21
C GLU A 45 -7.62 -8.25 0.32
N LYS A 46 -8.75 -7.61 0.65
CA LYS A 46 -8.79 -6.22 1.10
C LYS A 46 -8.60 -6.15 2.61
N GLN A 47 -7.58 -5.42 3.07
CA GLN A 47 -7.38 -5.11 4.48
C GLN A 47 -7.48 -3.60 4.73
N ASP A 48 -8.51 -3.20 5.46
CA ASP A 48 -8.67 -1.82 5.95
C ASP A 48 -7.67 -1.56 7.08
N MET A 49 -6.84 -0.55 6.89
CA MET A 49 -5.83 -0.13 7.86
C MET A 49 -6.33 0.97 8.79
N ARG A 50 -7.57 1.46 8.63
CA ARG A 50 -8.26 2.38 9.56
C ARG A 50 -7.51 3.68 9.81
N GLY A 51 -6.86 4.23 8.79
CA GLY A 51 -6.05 5.45 8.84
C GLY A 51 -4.68 5.28 9.50
N LEU A 52 -4.26 4.06 9.85
CA LEU A 52 -2.96 3.82 10.47
C LEU A 52 -1.79 4.14 9.54
N VAL A 53 -0.64 4.44 10.14
CA VAL A 53 0.60 4.76 9.42
C VAL A 53 1.35 3.48 9.06
N ILE A 54 1.80 3.39 7.81
CA ILE A 54 2.71 2.35 7.34
C ILE A 54 4.03 3.03 6.96
N LEU A 55 5.12 2.52 7.52
CA LEU A 55 6.49 2.98 7.23
C LEU A 55 7.25 1.90 6.47
N PRO A 56 8.26 2.26 5.67
CA PRO A 56 9.26 1.31 5.22
C PRO A 56 9.93 0.63 6.41
N GLY A 57 10.45 -0.58 6.19
CA GLY A 57 11.28 -1.23 7.20
C GLY A 57 12.45 -0.33 7.59
N LEU A 58 12.65 -0.14 8.90
CA LEU A 58 13.77 0.62 9.41
C LEU A 58 15.07 -0.14 9.15
N THR A 59 16.15 0.57 8.81
CA THR A 59 17.49 0.00 8.57
C THR A 59 18.49 0.79 9.42
N ASP A 60 19.41 0.09 10.07
CA ASP A 60 20.56 0.64 10.81
C ASP A 60 21.82 0.49 9.93
#